data_AF-A0A521RH98-F1
#
_entry.id   AF-A0A521RH98-F1
#
_cell.length_a   1.000
_cell.length_b   1.000
_cell.length_c   1.000
_cell.angle_alpha   90.00
_cell.angle_beta   90.00
_cell.angle_gamma   90.00
#
_symmetry.space_group_name_H-M   'P 1'
#
loop_
_entity.id
_entity.type
_entity.pdbx_description
1 polymer ?
#
loop_
_entity_poly.entity_id
_entity_poly.type
_entity_poly.pdbx_seq_one_letter_code
_entity_poly.pdbx_strand_id
1 'polypeptide(L)'
;MSKIKYMTSDDKPDSPSIAQIMRYIAPVSMQIRCLELLDHFFQNPLLLSAPVVDAEAMPIALIERRSFVEYFGKPFARELHERKSILEFLTAAPIACEAPIVIAASTSIDDVAAIVSGRDMQHMVSGFIITADGRYAGVANGHDLLNDITQRKQAELYFLAHFDQLTKLPNRMLFADRLNQACLEASRMGAMVGLMFIDLDRFKQVNDSLGHAVGDLLLKDAARRLRACAREYDTVARLGGDEFAVLLDKLDDAADADLVARRIIEVMRQPFYLVEHELFITASIGMAMFPHDDQDIGNLLAKADAAMYESKRNGRDGYLRYVPGVSMYSLDKFSLETDLRTALEDGEFILHYQPQVCLKTGVAIGVEALIRWQHPRRGLLSPGHFIEIAEESGLIVPIGEWALREACLQIRAWEEADLPALCMSVNVSALQFRQERFCRTVSSAIEAAGINPALLQLELTESMVMQRAPSVQGILERLRQIGVKLAIDDFGTGFSSLSYLRHFPIDRLKIDQSFVRGIDHTPANESIVRAITALAKSLSLELVAEGIETSTELAVVRDCGCHLAQGYLFLRPVEASGLAGWLEENSRRERHQRRLTARGKEA
;
A
#
# COMPACT_ATOMS: atom_id res chain seq x y z
N MET A 1 -54.79 -34.97 6.05
CA MET A 1 -54.31 -33.84 5.20
C MET A 1 -53.52 -32.84 6.05
N SER A 2 -52.30 -33.22 6.46
CA SER A 2 -51.49 -32.43 7.39
C SER A 2 -50.13 -32.09 6.76
N LYS A 3 -49.94 -30.78 6.51
CA LYS A 3 -48.68 -30.01 6.48
C LYS A 3 -47.69 -30.24 5.31
N ILE A 4 -48.12 -29.98 4.07
CA ILE A 4 -47.16 -29.56 3.03
C ILE A 4 -46.59 -28.20 3.46
N LYS A 5 -45.27 -28.08 3.56
CA LYS A 5 -44.59 -26.87 4.03
C LYS A 5 -44.01 -26.14 2.82
N TYR A 6 -44.75 -25.13 2.33
CA TYR A 6 -44.29 -24.23 1.28
C TYR A 6 -43.33 -23.20 1.87
N MET A 7 -42.19 -22.97 1.23
CA MET A 7 -41.19 -22.01 1.70
C MET A 7 -40.66 -21.15 0.55
N THR A 8 -40.83 -19.83 0.68
CA THR A 8 -40.35 -18.78 -0.22
C THR A 8 -39.52 -17.79 0.59
N SER A 9 -38.35 -17.38 0.11
CA SER A 9 -37.59 -16.23 0.64
C SER A 9 -37.60 -15.07 -0.35
N ASP A 10 -37.36 -13.85 0.15
CA ASP A 10 -37.20 -12.64 -0.66
C ASP A 10 -35.93 -12.75 -1.53
N ASP A 11 -36.05 -12.33 -2.80
CA ASP A 11 -34.97 -12.27 -3.78
C ASP A 11 -33.75 -11.52 -3.21
N LYS A 12 -32.67 -12.25 -2.93
CA LYS A 12 -31.33 -11.67 -2.77
C LYS A 12 -30.63 -11.76 -4.12
N PRO A 13 -30.35 -10.64 -4.80
CA PRO A 13 -29.88 -10.64 -6.20
C PRO A 13 -28.52 -11.31 -6.45
N ASP A 14 -27.75 -11.65 -5.40
CA ASP A 14 -26.39 -12.22 -5.52
C ASP A 14 -26.24 -13.67 -5.03
N SER A 15 -27.31 -14.33 -4.57
CA SER A 15 -27.24 -15.72 -4.09
C SER A 15 -27.69 -16.71 -5.18
N PRO A 16 -26.97 -17.82 -5.41
CA PRO A 16 -27.40 -18.86 -6.34
C PRO A 16 -28.76 -19.46 -5.92
N SER A 17 -29.62 -19.71 -6.89
CA SER A 17 -30.91 -20.37 -6.63
C SER A 17 -30.77 -21.90 -6.66
N ILE A 18 -31.64 -22.58 -5.92
CA ILE A 18 -31.71 -24.05 -5.85
C ILE A 18 -31.99 -24.70 -7.22
N ALA A 19 -32.48 -23.93 -8.21
CA ALA A 19 -32.69 -24.40 -9.57
C ALA A 19 -31.41 -24.90 -10.24
N GLN A 20 -30.23 -24.40 -9.83
CA GLN A 20 -28.94 -24.79 -10.42
C GLN A 20 -28.57 -26.26 -10.15
N ILE A 21 -29.04 -26.81 -9.02
CA ILE A 21 -28.76 -28.20 -8.61
C ILE A 21 -29.95 -29.14 -8.80
N MET A 22 -31.05 -28.64 -9.40
CA MET A 22 -32.26 -29.40 -9.64
C MET A 22 -32.04 -30.49 -10.70
N ARG A 23 -32.63 -31.66 -10.47
CA ARG A 23 -32.74 -32.75 -11.44
C ARG A 23 -34.20 -33.04 -11.73
N TYR A 24 -34.54 -33.15 -13.01
CA TYR A 24 -35.88 -33.54 -13.41
C TYR A 24 -36.06 -35.06 -13.26
N ILE A 25 -37.08 -35.47 -12.51
CA ILE A 25 -37.54 -36.87 -12.43
C ILE A 25 -39.00 -36.88 -12.85
N ALA A 26 -39.39 -37.79 -13.74
CA ALA A 26 -40.79 -37.88 -14.16
C ALA A 26 -41.70 -38.16 -12.95
N PRO A 27 -42.68 -37.29 -12.64
CA PRO A 27 -43.56 -37.49 -11.50
C PRO A 27 -44.61 -38.58 -11.80
N VAL A 28 -45.03 -39.28 -10.74
CA VAL A 28 -46.10 -40.27 -10.80
C VAL A 28 -47.41 -39.67 -10.29
N SER A 29 -48.53 -40.13 -10.85
CA SER A 29 -49.86 -39.69 -10.39
C SER A 29 -50.15 -40.24 -9.00
N MET A 30 -50.79 -39.45 -8.13
CA MET A 30 -51.33 -39.92 -6.84
C MET A 30 -52.34 -41.07 -6.96
N GLN A 31 -52.90 -41.31 -8.15
CA GLN A 31 -53.83 -42.40 -8.43
C GLN A 31 -53.15 -43.70 -8.88
N ILE A 32 -51.83 -43.70 -9.11
CA ILE A 32 -51.09 -44.90 -9.48
C ILE A 32 -51.22 -45.96 -8.38
N ARG A 33 -51.29 -47.24 -8.75
CA ARG A 33 -51.33 -48.34 -7.77
C ARG A 33 -49.97 -48.51 -7.11
N CYS A 34 -49.96 -48.90 -5.83
CA CYS A 34 -48.72 -49.18 -5.10
C CYS A 34 -47.83 -50.20 -5.81
N LEU A 35 -48.43 -51.25 -6.40
CA LEU A 35 -47.70 -52.28 -7.15
C LEU A 35 -46.97 -51.70 -8.38
N GLU A 36 -47.59 -50.78 -9.10
CA GLU A 36 -47.01 -50.17 -10.30
C GLU A 36 -45.82 -49.26 -9.93
N LEU A 37 -45.90 -48.52 -8.82
CA LEU A 37 -44.76 -47.77 -8.31
C LEU A 37 -43.64 -48.69 -7.80
N LEU A 38 -44.00 -49.80 -7.17
CA LEU A 38 -43.03 -50.80 -6.70
C LEU A 38 -42.26 -51.41 -7.89
N ASP A 39 -42.96 -51.77 -8.96
CA ASP A 39 -42.36 -52.26 -10.21
C ASP A 39 -41.47 -51.19 -10.85
N HIS A 40 -41.89 -49.93 -10.82
CA HIS A 40 -41.09 -48.82 -11.33
C HIS A 40 -39.73 -48.68 -10.60
N PHE A 41 -39.71 -48.85 -9.27
CA PHE A 41 -38.47 -48.87 -8.48
C PHE A 41 -37.60 -50.11 -8.73
N PHE A 42 -38.19 -51.25 -9.09
CA PHE A 42 -37.44 -52.45 -9.45
C PHE A 42 -36.82 -52.33 -10.84
N GLN A 43 -37.55 -51.75 -11.80
CA GLN A 43 -37.07 -51.53 -13.16
C GLN A 43 -36.02 -50.41 -13.25
N ASN A 44 -36.01 -49.47 -12.31
CA ASN A 44 -35.06 -48.36 -12.27
C ASN A 44 -34.24 -48.36 -10.95
N PRO A 45 -33.18 -49.21 -10.85
CA PRO A 45 -32.39 -49.31 -9.63
C PRO A 45 -31.66 -48.03 -9.20
N LEU A 46 -31.52 -47.05 -10.10
CA LEU A 46 -30.91 -45.75 -9.81
C LEU A 46 -31.93 -44.70 -9.32
N LEU A 47 -33.23 -44.98 -9.40
CA LEU A 47 -34.28 -44.08 -8.91
C LEU A 47 -34.39 -44.19 -7.39
N LEU A 48 -33.87 -43.19 -6.68
CA LEU A 48 -33.83 -43.18 -5.21
C LEU A 48 -35.16 -42.75 -4.59
N SER A 49 -35.89 -41.86 -5.26
CA SER A 49 -37.20 -41.38 -4.83
C SER A 49 -38.10 -41.06 -6.03
N ALA A 50 -39.41 -41.15 -5.83
CA ALA A 50 -40.42 -40.85 -6.83
C ALA A 50 -41.31 -39.68 -6.37
N PRO A 51 -41.34 -38.55 -7.12
CA PRO A 51 -42.23 -37.45 -6.82
C PRO A 51 -43.66 -37.81 -7.22
N VAL A 52 -44.62 -37.57 -6.32
CA VAL A 52 -46.04 -37.84 -6.53
C VAL A 52 -46.76 -36.51 -6.69
N VAL A 53 -47.59 -36.38 -7.72
CA VAL A 53 -48.36 -35.16 -8.03
C VAL A 53 -49.85 -35.44 -8.20
N ASP A 54 -50.68 -34.40 -8.07
CA ASP A 54 -52.09 -34.42 -8.44
C ASP A 54 -52.31 -34.14 -9.95
N ALA A 55 -53.57 -33.95 -10.35
CA ALA A 55 -53.94 -33.70 -11.75
C ALA A 55 -53.43 -32.33 -12.26
N GLU A 56 -53.20 -31.38 -11.36
CA GLU A 56 -52.71 -30.03 -11.62
C GLU A 56 -51.17 -29.92 -11.54
N ALA A 57 -50.48 -31.05 -11.39
CA ALA A 57 -49.03 -31.17 -11.18
C ALA A 57 -48.53 -30.52 -9.88
N MET A 58 -49.39 -30.39 -8.87
CA MET A 58 -49.00 -29.95 -7.53
C MET A 58 -48.34 -31.11 -6.77
N PRO A 59 -47.23 -30.87 -6.07
CA PRO A 59 -46.57 -31.91 -5.27
C PRO A 59 -47.43 -32.42 -4.11
N ILE A 60 -47.58 -33.75 -4.01
CA ILE A 60 -48.32 -34.43 -2.94
C ILE A 60 -47.36 -35.15 -1.98
N ALA A 61 -46.39 -35.90 -2.51
CA ALA A 61 -45.44 -36.69 -1.72
C ALA A 61 -44.12 -36.91 -2.46
N LEU A 62 -43.06 -37.24 -1.72
CA LEU A 62 -41.81 -37.76 -2.26
C LEU A 62 -41.58 -39.14 -1.65
N ILE A 63 -41.79 -40.19 -2.45
CA ILE A 63 -41.71 -41.57 -1.96
C ILE A 63 -40.28 -42.06 -2.09
N GLU A 64 -39.65 -42.40 -0.96
CA GLU A 64 -38.33 -43.00 -0.93
C GLU A 64 -38.38 -44.49 -1.31
N ARG A 65 -37.52 -44.90 -2.23
CA ARG A 65 -37.43 -46.30 -2.67
C ARG A 65 -37.17 -47.25 -1.51
N ARG A 66 -36.19 -46.96 -0.65
CA ARG A 66 -35.77 -47.85 0.44
C ARG A 66 -36.95 -48.15 1.37
N SER A 67 -37.56 -47.09 1.90
CA SER A 67 -38.67 -47.16 2.85
C SER A 67 -39.90 -47.83 2.24
N PHE A 68 -40.19 -47.54 0.96
CA PHE A 68 -41.31 -48.13 0.23
C PHE A 68 -41.11 -49.63 -0.05
N VAL A 69 -39.94 -50.02 -0.57
CA VAL A 69 -39.61 -51.43 -0.85
C VAL A 69 -39.55 -52.24 0.44
N GLU A 70 -38.96 -51.70 1.51
CA GLU A 70 -38.88 -52.35 2.82
C GLU A 70 -40.28 -52.57 3.40
N TYR A 71 -41.21 -51.61 3.27
CA TYR A 71 -42.59 -51.77 3.68
C TYR A 71 -43.26 -52.97 2.99
N PHE A 72 -43.15 -53.07 1.66
CA PHE A 72 -43.72 -54.17 0.88
C PHE A 72 -42.96 -55.49 0.99
N GLY A 73 -41.85 -55.52 1.75
CA GLY A 73 -41.16 -56.74 2.19
C GLY A 73 -41.71 -57.32 3.50
N LYS A 74 -42.51 -56.56 4.26
CA LYS A 74 -43.09 -57.02 5.54
C LYS A 74 -44.24 -58.00 5.30
N PRO A 75 -44.48 -58.97 6.22
CA PRO A 75 -45.60 -59.90 6.12
C PRO A 75 -46.94 -59.15 5.98
N PHE A 76 -47.83 -59.65 5.11
CA PHE A 76 -49.19 -59.13 4.85
C PHE A 76 -49.27 -57.71 4.23
N ALA A 77 -48.16 -56.97 4.08
CA ALA A 77 -48.15 -55.61 3.54
C ALA A 77 -48.60 -55.56 2.06
N ARG A 78 -48.16 -56.53 1.25
CA ARG A 78 -48.58 -56.66 -0.16
C ARG A 78 -50.08 -56.90 -0.28
N GLU A 79 -50.60 -57.91 0.42
CA GLU A 79 -52.02 -58.26 0.41
C GLU A 79 -52.93 -57.09 0.84
N LEU A 80 -52.46 -56.25 1.77
CA LEU A 80 -53.23 -55.14 2.33
C LEU A 80 -53.18 -53.85 1.47
N HIS A 81 -52.12 -53.63 0.69
CA HIS A 81 -51.86 -52.31 0.07
C HIS A 81 -51.43 -52.33 -1.41
N GLU A 82 -51.12 -53.49 -2.02
CA GLU A 82 -50.62 -53.54 -3.41
C GLU A 82 -51.62 -52.97 -4.45
N ARG A 83 -52.93 -53.16 -4.21
CA ARG A 83 -54.02 -52.73 -5.11
C ARG A 83 -54.54 -51.32 -4.81
N LYS A 84 -54.15 -50.75 -3.67
CA LYS A 84 -54.54 -49.39 -3.28
C LYS A 84 -53.79 -48.37 -4.13
N SER A 85 -54.40 -47.22 -4.33
CA SER A 85 -53.71 -46.06 -4.91
C SER A 85 -52.66 -45.52 -3.93
N ILE A 86 -51.68 -44.77 -4.43
CA ILE A 86 -50.71 -44.07 -3.59
C ILE A 86 -51.40 -43.11 -2.60
N LEU A 87 -52.47 -42.42 -3.01
CA LEU A 87 -53.25 -41.56 -2.11
C LEU A 87 -53.86 -42.36 -0.93
N GLU A 88 -54.48 -43.51 -1.21
CA GLU A 88 -55.05 -44.38 -0.18
C GLU A 88 -53.97 -44.97 0.73
N PHE A 89 -52.79 -45.25 0.18
CA PHE A 89 -51.64 -45.74 0.95
C PHE A 89 -51.11 -44.68 1.92
N LEU A 90 -50.91 -43.45 1.44
CA LEU A 90 -50.43 -42.32 2.26
C LEU A 90 -51.41 -41.96 3.39
N THR A 91 -52.70 -42.25 3.23
CA THR A 91 -53.72 -41.99 4.26
C THR A 91 -53.90 -43.16 5.24
N ALA A 92 -53.63 -44.40 4.84
CA ALA A 92 -53.95 -45.60 5.63
C ALA A 92 -52.77 -46.19 6.42
N ALA A 93 -51.51 -45.91 6.06
CA ALA A 93 -50.34 -46.55 6.68
C ALA A 93 -49.64 -45.64 7.71
N PRO A 94 -49.38 -46.08 8.97
CA PRO A 94 -48.71 -45.25 10.01
C PRO A 94 -47.22 -44.98 9.76
N ILE A 95 -46.62 -45.59 8.73
CA ILE A 95 -45.24 -45.31 8.25
C ILE A 95 -45.24 -44.11 7.29
N ALA A 96 -46.39 -43.41 7.16
CA ALA A 96 -46.64 -42.38 6.18
C ALA A 96 -45.50 -41.37 6.12
N CYS A 97 -44.88 -41.32 4.94
CA CYS A 97 -43.85 -40.39 4.52
C CYS A 97 -44.01 -39.04 5.22
N GLU A 98 -42.93 -38.55 5.85
CA GLU A 98 -42.91 -37.17 6.29
C GLU A 98 -43.32 -36.27 5.12
N ALA A 99 -44.09 -35.22 5.41
CA ALA A 99 -44.56 -34.33 4.37
C ALA A 99 -43.35 -33.84 3.54
N PRO A 100 -43.44 -33.90 2.20
CA PRO A 100 -42.31 -33.54 1.37
C PRO A 100 -41.93 -32.09 1.64
N ILE A 101 -40.62 -31.84 1.69
CA ILE A 101 -40.13 -30.47 1.64
C ILE A 101 -40.34 -29.99 0.22
N VAL A 102 -41.11 -28.90 0.08
CA VAL A 102 -41.39 -28.27 -1.20
C VAL A 102 -40.74 -26.89 -1.20
N ILE A 103 -39.79 -26.68 -2.12
CA ILE A 103 -38.95 -25.49 -2.20
C ILE A 103 -39.23 -24.80 -3.53
N ALA A 104 -39.49 -23.50 -3.50
CA ALA A 104 -39.58 -22.73 -4.74
C ALA A 104 -38.22 -22.69 -5.46
N ALA A 105 -38.22 -22.77 -6.79
CA ALA A 105 -37.02 -22.75 -7.61
C ALA A 105 -36.21 -21.45 -7.43
N SER A 106 -36.85 -20.36 -7.02
CA SER A 106 -36.20 -19.08 -6.72
C SER A 106 -35.47 -19.06 -5.37
N THR A 107 -35.71 -20.00 -4.47
CA THR A 107 -35.10 -20.01 -3.14
C THR A 107 -33.58 -20.19 -3.21
N SER A 108 -32.84 -19.43 -2.40
CA SER A 108 -31.37 -19.50 -2.37
C SER A 108 -30.83 -20.81 -1.78
N ILE A 109 -29.68 -21.26 -2.27
CA ILE A 109 -28.99 -22.47 -1.77
C ILE A 109 -28.68 -22.36 -0.27
N ASP A 110 -28.29 -21.17 0.21
CA ASP A 110 -27.94 -20.93 1.62
C ASP A 110 -29.17 -21.05 2.54
N ASP A 111 -30.33 -20.53 2.12
CA ASP A 111 -31.57 -20.67 2.88
C ASP A 111 -31.98 -22.15 2.97
N VAL A 112 -31.86 -22.88 1.86
CA VAL A 112 -32.12 -24.33 1.84
C VAL A 112 -31.16 -25.07 2.76
N ALA A 113 -29.86 -24.72 2.78
CA ALA A 113 -28.86 -25.32 3.65
C ALA A 113 -29.16 -25.11 5.14
N ALA A 114 -29.56 -23.90 5.54
CA ALA A 114 -29.95 -23.59 6.92
C ALA A 114 -31.18 -24.40 7.36
N ILE A 115 -32.14 -24.59 6.46
CA ILE A 115 -33.37 -25.36 6.72
C ILE A 115 -33.07 -26.86 6.84
N VAL A 116 -32.21 -27.40 5.96
CA VAL A 116 -31.83 -28.83 5.96
C VAL A 116 -30.94 -29.17 7.16
N SER A 117 -30.07 -28.26 7.60
CA SER A 117 -29.19 -28.46 8.75
C SER A 117 -29.92 -28.46 10.10
N GLY A 118 -31.06 -27.77 10.21
CA GLY A 118 -31.87 -27.72 11.44
C GLY A 118 -32.75 -28.96 11.70
N ARG A 119 -32.71 -29.98 10.84
CA ARG A 119 -33.51 -31.21 10.95
C ARG A 119 -32.68 -32.46 10.67
N ASP A 120 -32.00 -33.00 11.69
CA ASP A 120 -31.40 -34.35 11.81
C ASP A 120 -30.80 -35.04 10.55
N MET A 121 -30.40 -34.30 9.51
CA MET A 121 -29.82 -34.79 8.25
C MET A 121 -30.64 -35.85 7.48
N GLN A 122 -31.90 -36.13 7.83
CA GLN A 122 -32.67 -37.24 7.23
C GLN A 122 -32.89 -37.08 5.71
N HIS A 123 -32.98 -35.84 5.21
CA HIS A 123 -33.21 -35.56 3.78
C HIS A 123 -31.94 -35.56 2.91
N MET A 124 -30.79 -35.99 3.46
CA MET A 124 -29.55 -36.11 2.68
C MET A 124 -29.70 -37.05 1.48
N VAL A 125 -30.50 -38.11 1.62
CA VAL A 125 -30.68 -39.17 0.63
C VAL A 125 -32.05 -39.08 -0.06
N SER A 126 -33.10 -38.72 0.67
CA SER A 126 -34.50 -38.71 0.23
C SER A 126 -34.80 -37.66 -0.83
N GLY A 127 -34.17 -36.50 -0.69
CA GLY A 127 -34.40 -35.32 -1.50
C GLY A 127 -35.60 -34.48 -1.06
N PHE A 128 -35.81 -33.40 -1.80
CA PHE A 128 -36.91 -32.45 -1.67
C PHE A 128 -37.41 -32.06 -3.06
N ILE A 129 -38.67 -31.63 -3.12
CA ILE A 129 -39.32 -31.26 -4.38
C ILE A 129 -39.09 -29.78 -4.64
N ILE A 130 -38.70 -29.46 -5.88
CA ILE A 130 -38.55 -28.09 -6.36
C ILE A 130 -39.77 -27.72 -7.19
N THR A 131 -40.35 -26.54 -6.95
CA THR A 131 -41.52 -26.03 -7.67
C THR A 131 -41.25 -24.73 -8.41
N ALA A 132 -41.91 -24.55 -9.54
CA ALA A 132 -42.03 -23.27 -10.23
C ALA A 132 -43.53 -22.91 -10.26
N ASP A 133 -43.89 -21.72 -9.77
CA ASP A 133 -45.28 -21.26 -9.67
C ASP A 133 -46.22 -22.27 -8.96
N GLY A 134 -45.70 -22.96 -7.94
CA GLY A 134 -46.43 -23.97 -7.16
C GLY A 134 -46.48 -25.37 -7.80
N ARG A 135 -46.10 -25.51 -9.07
CA ARG A 135 -46.11 -26.78 -9.81
C ARG A 135 -44.77 -27.49 -9.73
N TYR A 136 -44.79 -28.83 -9.81
CA TYR A 136 -43.58 -29.65 -9.85
C TYR A 136 -42.62 -29.22 -10.98
N ALA A 137 -41.38 -28.90 -10.62
CA ALA A 137 -40.32 -28.55 -11.55
C ALA A 137 -39.16 -29.57 -11.54
N GLY A 138 -38.91 -30.22 -10.40
CA GLY A 138 -37.85 -31.21 -10.27
C GLY A 138 -37.64 -31.65 -8.83
N VAL A 139 -36.54 -32.35 -8.58
CA VAL A 139 -36.07 -32.71 -7.24
C VAL A 139 -34.60 -32.36 -7.08
N ALA A 140 -34.17 -32.13 -5.85
CA ALA A 140 -32.76 -32.13 -5.47
C ALA A 140 -32.58 -32.87 -4.15
N ASN A 141 -31.35 -33.23 -3.79
CA ASN A 141 -31.06 -33.91 -2.53
C ASN A 141 -29.98 -33.17 -1.73
N GLY A 142 -29.88 -33.52 -0.45
CA GLY A 142 -28.89 -32.90 0.43
C GLY A 142 -27.45 -33.19 0.03
N HIS A 143 -27.17 -34.31 -0.65
CA HIS A 143 -25.81 -34.59 -1.17
C HIS A 143 -25.40 -33.62 -2.28
N ASP A 144 -26.27 -33.39 -3.26
CA ASP A 144 -26.02 -32.43 -4.35
C ASP A 144 -25.89 -31.00 -3.81
N LEU A 145 -26.71 -30.64 -2.82
CA LEU A 145 -26.63 -29.37 -2.10
C LEU A 145 -25.28 -29.22 -1.36
N LEU A 146 -24.87 -30.23 -0.59
CA LEU A 146 -23.61 -30.22 0.14
C LEU A 146 -22.41 -30.19 -0.80
N ASN A 147 -22.44 -30.90 -1.93
CA ASN A 147 -21.38 -30.88 -2.93
C ASN A 147 -21.21 -29.49 -3.54
N ASP A 148 -22.32 -28.83 -3.91
CA ASP A 148 -22.29 -27.47 -4.47
C ASP A 148 -21.74 -26.46 -3.44
N ILE A 149 -22.26 -26.49 -2.21
CA ILE A 149 -21.75 -25.66 -1.11
C ILE A 149 -20.26 -25.94 -0.87
N THR A 150 -19.85 -27.20 -0.86
CA THR A 150 -18.45 -27.60 -0.66
C THR A 150 -17.56 -27.05 -1.77
N GLN A 151 -17.93 -27.22 -3.03
CA GLN A 151 -17.16 -26.73 -4.18
C GLN A 151 -17.07 -25.21 -4.17
N ARG A 152 -18.18 -24.51 -3.89
CA ARG A 152 -18.20 -23.05 -3.76
C ARG A 152 -17.31 -22.58 -2.63
N LYS A 153 -17.40 -23.21 -1.46
CA LYS A 153 -16.56 -22.88 -0.29
C LYS A 153 -15.09 -23.16 -0.57
N GLN A 154 -14.76 -24.25 -1.27
CA GLN A 154 -13.39 -24.54 -1.69
C GLN A 154 -12.86 -23.50 -2.68
N ALA A 155 -13.65 -23.10 -3.67
CA ALA A 155 -13.28 -22.05 -4.62
C ALA A 155 -13.11 -20.68 -3.93
N GLU A 156 -14.01 -20.35 -2.99
CA GLU A 156 -13.93 -19.15 -2.17
C GLU A 156 -12.66 -19.16 -1.29
N LEU A 157 -12.38 -20.26 -0.60
CA LEU A 157 -11.18 -20.44 0.21
C LEU A 157 -9.90 -20.36 -0.64
N TYR A 158 -9.89 -20.98 -1.81
CA TYR A 158 -8.78 -20.87 -2.76
C TYR A 158 -8.58 -19.41 -3.19
N PHE A 159 -9.67 -18.72 -3.54
CA PHE A 159 -9.61 -17.31 -3.91
C PHE A 159 -9.07 -16.45 -2.76
N LEU A 160 -9.55 -16.66 -1.53
CA LEU A 160 -9.10 -15.96 -0.33
C LEU A 160 -7.63 -16.21 -0.02
N ALA A 161 -7.15 -17.44 -0.24
CA ALA A 161 -5.77 -17.83 0.03
C ALA A 161 -4.80 -17.31 -1.04
N HIS A 162 -5.22 -17.18 -2.30
CA HIS A 162 -4.30 -16.95 -3.43
C HIS A 162 -4.47 -15.61 -4.15
N PHE A 163 -5.54 -14.85 -3.89
CA PHE A 163 -5.81 -13.58 -4.57
C PHE A 163 -6.03 -12.43 -3.59
N ASP A 164 -5.61 -11.23 -4.02
CA ASP A 164 -5.90 -9.98 -3.33
C ASP A 164 -7.40 -9.65 -3.43
N GLN A 165 -8.03 -9.36 -2.29
CA GLN A 165 -9.48 -9.17 -2.24
C GLN A 165 -9.95 -7.88 -2.92
N LEU A 166 -9.09 -6.86 -2.95
CA LEU A 166 -9.41 -5.56 -3.49
C LEU A 166 -9.30 -5.53 -5.02
N THR A 167 -8.16 -5.97 -5.54
CA THR A 167 -7.80 -5.89 -6.97
C THR A 167 -8.11 -7.16 -7.75
N LYS A 168 -8.38 -8.27 -7.05
CA LYS A 168 -8.60 -9.61 -7.63
C LYS A 168 -7.39 -10.16 -8.40
N LEU A 169 -6.22 -9.54 -8.25
CA LEU A 169 -4.95 -10.06 -8.77
C LEU A 169 -4.41 -11.18 -7.87
N PRO A 170 -3.55 -12.08 -8.39
CA PRO A 170 -2.70 -12.93 -7.56
C PRO A 170 -2.07 -12.17 -6.40
N ASN A 171 -2.09 -12.77 -5.22
CA ASN A 171 -1.40 -12.24 -4.04
C ASN A 171 0.07 -12.70 -4.02
N ARG A 172 0.82 -12.25 -3.00
CA ARG A 172 2.23 -12.61 -2.79
C ARG A 172 2.49 -14.12 -2.83
N MET A 173 1.59 -14.93 -2.28
CA MET A 173 1.77 -16.39 -2.22
C MET A 173 1.63 -17.02 -3.60
N LEU A 174 0.58 -16.70 -4.36
CA LEU A 174 0.39 -17.22 -5.72
C LEU A 174 1.46 -16.69 -6.68
N PHE A 175 1.90 -15.46 -6.50
CA PHE A 175 2.98 -14.87 -7.29
C PHE A 175 4.30 -15.63 -7.10
N ALA A 176 4.69 -15.92 -5.85
CA ALA A 176 5.91 -16.65 -5.55
C ALA A 176 5.91 -18.08 -6.13
N ASP A 177 4.77 -18.78 -6.07
CA ASP A 177 4.60 -20.09 -6.69
C ASP A 177 4.80 -20.03 -8.21
N ARG A 178 4.16 -19.07 -8.88
CA ARG A 178 4.29 -18.87 -10.34
C ARG A 178 5.70 -18.47 -10.76
N LEU A 179 6.36 -17.59 -10.02
CA LEU A 179 7.76 -17.21 -10.26
C LEU A 179 8.67 -18.43 -10.17
N ASN A 180 8.49 -19.28 -9.15
CA ASN A 180 9.26 -20.50 -9.01
C ASN A 180 9.05 -21.47 -10.17
N GLN A 181 7.80 -21.67 -10.59
CA GLN A 181 7.47 -22.49 -11.76
C GLN A 181 8.12 -21.94 -13.04
N ALA A 182 8.01 -20.63 -13.29
CA ALA A 182 8.59 -19.98 -14.47
C ALA A 182 10.13 -20.11 -14.51
N CYS A 183 10.82 -19.86 -13.39
CA CYS A 183 12.29 -20.01 -13.32
C CYS A 183 12.73 -21.47 -13.54
N LEU A 184 12.01 -22.44 -12.98
CA LEU A 184 12.29 -23.87 -13.19
C LEU A 184 12.10 -24.28 -14.65
N GLU A 185 11.03 -23.82 -15.30
CA GLU A 185 10.78 -24.06 -16.73
C GLU A 185 11.84 -23.40 -17.62
N ALA A 186 12.16 -22.13 -17.33
CA ALA A 186 13.16 -21.36 -18.07
C ALA A 186 14.54 -22.00 -18.01
N SER A 187 14.94 -22.51 -16.84
CA SER A 187 16.19 -23.27 -16.66
C SER A 187 16.25 -24.52 -17.54
N ARG A 188 15.12 -25.22 -17.73
CA ARG A 188 15.05 -26.42 -18.59
C ARG A 188 15.04 -26.09 -20.07
N MET A 189 14.43 -24.97 -20.46
CA MET A 189 14.25 -24.56 -21.85
C MET A 189 15.35 -23.63 -22.38
N GLY A 190 16.23 -23.12 -21.51
CA GLY A 190 17.21 -22.10 -21.87
C GLY A 190 16.58 -20.74 -22.18
N ALA A 191 15.42 -20.46 -21.59
CA ALA A 191 14.69 -19.20 -21.76
C ALA A 191 15.04 -18.19 -20.64
N MET A 192 14.61 -16.93 -20.81
CA MET A 192 14.72 -15.90 -19.78
C MET A 192 13.37 -15.60 -19.15
N VAL A 193 13.39 -15.17 -17.89
CA VAL A 193 12.23 -14.70 -17.15
C VAL A 193 12.52 -13.29 -16.65
N GLY A 194 11.59 -12.37 -16.87
CA GLY A 194 11.67 -11.01 -16.38
C GLY A 194 10.84 -10.83 -15.12
N LEU A 195 11.41 -10.25 -14.09
CA LEU A 195 10.72 -9.88 -12.86
C LEU A 195 10.70 -8.36 -12.75
N MET A 196 9.52 -7.77 -12.59
CA MET A 196 9.33 -6.35 -12.30
C MET A 196 8.64 -6.15 -10.95
N PHE A 197 9.20 -5.30 -10.12
CA PHE A 197 8.52 -4.71 -8.96
C PHE A 197 8.12 -3.28 -9.27
N ILE A 198 6.92 -2.93 -8.86
CA ILE A 198 6.24 -1.70 -9.23
C ILE A 198 5.63 -1.12 -7.97
N ASP A 199 5.86 0.16 -7.73
CA ASP A 199 5.28 0.88 -6.61
C ASP A 199 4.64 2.18 -7.11
N LEU A 200 3.45 2.49 -6.59
CA LEU A 200 2.73 3.71 -6.96
C LEU A 200 3.29 4.91 -6.20
N ASP A 201 3.89 5.82 -6.95
CA ASP A 201 4.53 6.98 -6.36
C ASP A 201 3.54 7.87 -5.61
N ARG A 202 3.87 8.19 -4.35
CA ARG A 202 3.08 9.07 -3.48
C ARG A 202 1.67 8.55 -3.16
N PHE A 203 1.41 7.25 -3.26
CA PHE A 203 0.12 6.66 -2.90
C PHE A 203 -0.35 7.02 -1.48
N LYS A 204 0.58 7.02 -0.51
CA LYS A 204 0.29 7.45 0.87
C LYS A 204 -0.31 8.86 0.94
N GLN A 205 0.19 9.80 0.15
CA GLN A 205 -0.34 11.17 0.11
C GLN A 205 -1.79 11.20 -0.38
N VAL A 206 -2.17 10.30 -1.29
CA VAL A 206 -3.55 10.17 -1.77
C VAL A 206 -4.46 9.65 -0.65
N ASN A 207 -4.03 8.62 0.08
CA ASN A 207 -4.78 8.13 1.24
C ASN A 207 -4.94 9.21 2.31
N ASP A 208 -3.86 9.94 2.61
CA ASP A 208 -3.87 10.97 3.65
C ASP A 208 -4.73 12.19 3.25
N SER A 209 -4.80 12.51 1.95
CA SER A 209 -5.50 13.70 1.44
C SER A 209 -6.96 13.45 1.07
N LEU A 210 -7.26 12.28 0.48
CA LEU A 210 -8.56 11.95 -0.12
C LEU A 210 -9.24 10.74 0.54
N GLY A 211 -8.57 10.12 1.51
CA GLY A 211 -9.08 8.98 2.27
C GLY A 211 -8.86 7.63 1.57
N HIS A 212 -8.88 6.56 2.37
CA HIS A 212 -8.63 5.19 1.91
C HIS A 212 -9.60 4.71 0.83
N ALA A 213 -10.85 5.20 0.80
CA ALA A 213 -11.81 4.81 -0.23
C ALA A 213 -11.37 5.22 -1.65
N VAL A 214 -10.75 6.39 -1.80
CA VAL A 214 -10.20 6.85 -3.09
C VAL A 214 -8.93 6.10 -3.43
N GLY A 215 -8.08 5.83 -2.44
CA GLY A 215 -6.91 4.96 -2.60
C GLY A 215 -7.27 3.55 -3.07
N ASP A 216 -8.35 2.98 -2.56
CA ASP A 216 -8.85 1.67 -2.98
C ASP A 216 -9.30 1.65 -4.44
N LEU A 217 -9.95 2.72 -4.91
CA LEU A 217 -10.34 2.87 -6.31
C LEU A 217 -9.13 3.04 -7.22
N LEU A 218 -8.13 3.81 -6.76
CA LEU A 218 -6.87 3.99 -7.45
C LEU A 218 -6.15 2.65 -7.65
N LEU A 219 -6.05 1.84 -6.59
CA LEU A 219 -5.42 0.52 -6.65
C LEU A 219 -6.14 -0.41 -7.65
N LYS A 220 -7.47 -0.36 -7.70
CA LYS A 220 -8.26 -1.13 -8.68
C LYS A 220 -8.00 -0.66 -10.12
N ASP A 221 -7.89 0.65 -10.35
CA ASP A 221 -7.62 1.19 -11.69
C ASP A 221 -6.18 0.89 -12.14
N ALA A 222 -5.21 1.06 -11.23
CA ALA A 222 -3.81 0.68 -11.42
C ALA A 222 -3.68 -0.81 -11.77
N ALA A 223 -4.34 -1.69 -11.02
CA ALA A 223 -4.39 -3.12 -11.31
C ALA A 223 -4.93 -3.42 -12.72
N ARG A 224 -5.98 -2.71 -13.14
CA ARG A 224 -6.57 -2.86 -14.49
C ARG A 224 -5.59 -2.43 -15.57
N ARG A 225 -4.93 -1.28 -15.39
CA ARG A 225 -3.91 -0.74 -16.31
C ARG A 225 -2.73 -1.68 -16.44
N LEU A 226 -2.19 -2.18 -15.32
CA LEU A 226 -1.08 -3.13 -15.32
C LEU A 226 -1.45 -4.42 -16.04
N ARG A 227 -2.65 -4.96 -15.79
CA ARG A 227 -3.13 -6.17 -16.48
C ARG A 227 -3.29 -5.96 -17.99
N ALA A 228 -3.70 -4.78 -18.44
CA ALA A 228 -3.77 -4.45 -19.86
C ALA A 228 -2.37 -4.29 -20.51
N CYS A 229 -1.35 -4.00 -19.71
CA CYS A 229 0.04 -3.93 -20.13
C CYS A 229 0.77 -5.28 -20.09
N ALA A 230 0.09 -6.38 -19.74
CA ALA A 230 0.68 -7.70 -19.64
C ALA A 230 0.05 -8.65 -20.68
N ARG A 231 0.81 -9.63 -21.17
CA ARG A 231 0.28 -10.70 -22.04
C ARG A 231 -0.52 -11.70 -21.19
N GLU A 232 -1.29 -12.57 -21.83
CA GLU A 232 -2.09 -13.58 -21.13
C GLU A 232 -1.24 -14.58 -20.33
N TYR A 233 -0.01 -14.85 -20.79
CA TYR A 233 0.97 -15.71 -20.12
C TYR A 233 1.76 -14.99 -19.02
N ASP A 234 1.76 -13.66 -19.01
CA ASP A 234 2.41 -12.87 -17.96
C ASP A 234 1.55 -12.87 -16.70
N THR A 235 2.17 -12.79 -15.53
CA THR A 235 1.45 -12.70 -14.26
C THR A 235 1.60 -11.31 -13.66
N VAL A 236 0.48 -10.61 -13.49
CA VAL A 236 0.40 -9.38 -12.69
C VAL A 236 -0.13 -9.72 -11.31
N ALA A 237 0.55 -9.28 -10.25
CA ALA A 237 0.21 -9.54 -8.86
C ALA A 237 0.22 -8.25 -8.02
N ARG A 238 -0.50 -8.27 -6.90
CA ARG A 238 -0.39 -7.25 -5.85
C ARG A 238 0.23 -7.89 -4.62
N LEU A 239 1.35 -7.34 -4.16
CA LEU A 239 2.13 -7.91 -3.05
C LEU A 239 1.64 -7.41 -1.69
N GLY A 240 1.07 -6.20 -1.65
CA GLY A 240 0.56 -5.53 -0.45
C GLY A 240 0.65 -4.01 -0.62
N GLY A 241 -0.15 -3.23 0.13
CA GLY A 241 -0.11 -1.76 0.02
C GLY A 241 -0.32 -1.27 -1.42
N ASP A 242 0.62 -0.47 -1.89
CA ASP A 242 0.80 0.09 -3.24
C ASP A 242 1.78 -0.69 -4.12
N GLU A 243 2.27 -1.84 -3.66
CA GLU A 243 3.24 -2.67 -4.36
C GLU A 243 2.56 -3.70 -5.28
N PHE A 244 2.99 -3.68 -6.54
CA PHE A 244 2.62 -4.64 -7.58
C PHE A 244 3.86 -5.34 -8.11
N ALA A 245 3.64 -6.50 -8.72
CA ALA A 245 4.68 -7.23 -9.42
C ALA A 245 4.19 -7.71 -10.78
N VAL A 246 5.09 -7.76 -11.75
CA VAL A 246 4.85 -8.37 -13.06
C VAL A 246 5.93 -9.42 -13.32
N LEU A 247 5.48 -10.63 -13.59
CA LEU A 247 6.30 -11.74 -14.07
C LEU A 247 6.10 -11.85 -15.57
N LEU A 248 7.18 -11.63 -16.32
CA LEU A 248 7.25 -11.81 -17.76
C LEU A 248 7.82 -13.18 -18.05
N ASP A 249 6.97 -14.08 -18.54
CA ASP A 249 7.36 -15.44 -18.84
C ASP A 249 7.91 -15.54 -20.28
N LYS A 250 8.93 -16.38 -20.48
CA LYS A 250 9.54 -16.70 -21.80
C LYS A 250 9.94 -15.46 -22.60
N LEU A 251 10.87 -14.69 -22.05
CA LEU A 251 11.53 -13.59 -22.78
C LEU A 251 12.59 -14.14 -23.74
N ASP A 252 12.54 -13.68 -24.99
CA ASP A 252 13.55 -13.99 -26.02
C ASP A 252 14.76 -13.05 -25.90
N ASP A 253 14.51 -11.76 -25.61
CA ASP A 253 15.54 -10.75 -25.37
C ASP A 253 15.22 -9.97 -24.08
N ALA A 254 16.25 -9.54 -23.36
CA ALA A 254 16.09 -8.62 -22.24
C ALA A 254 15.51 -7.26 -22.68
N ALA A 255 15.68 -6.85 -23.95
CA ALA A 255 15.03 -5.66 -24.50
C ALA A 255 13.49 -5.72 -24.46
N ASP A 256 12.90 -6.92 -24.49
CA ASP A 256 11.45 -7.09 -24.41
C ASP A 256 10.90 -6.66 -23.04
N ALA A 257 11.66 -6.87 -21.96
CA ALA A 257 11.30 -6.38 -20.64
C ALA A 257 11.26 -4.84 -20.60
N ASP A 258 12.21 -4.17 -21.25
CA ASP A 258 12.23 -2.69 -21.31
C ASP A 258 10.99 -2.14 -22.03
N LEU A 259 10.53 -2.81 -23.09
CA LEU A 259 9.32 -2.40 -23.82
C LEU A 259 8.08 -2.48 -22.93
N VAL A 260 7.95 -3.55 -22.14
CA VAL A 260 6.83 -3.69 -21.21
C VAL A 260 6.90 -2.66 -20.09
N ALA A 261 8.08 -2.41 -19.51
CA ALA A 261 8.26 -1.39 -18.49
C ALA A 261 7.91 0.01 -19.00
N ARG A 262 8.38 0.40 -20.19
CA ARG A 262 8.03 1.68 -20.82
C ARG A 262 6.54 1.83 -21.03
N ARG A 263 5.89 0.79 -21.56
CA ARG A 263 4.43 0.77 -21.73
C ARG A 263 3.70 0.97 -20.41
N ILE A 264 4.14 0.31 -19.34
CA ILE A 264 3.56 0.48 -18.01
C ILE A 264 3.69 1.94 -17.56
N ILE A 265 4.89 2.52 -17.63
CA ILE A 265 5.12 3.93 -17.24
C ILE A 265 4.21 4.88 -18.02
N GLU A 266 4.12 4.73 -19.35
CA GLU A 266 3.27 5.58 -20.20
C GLU A 266 1.78 5.48 -19.85
N VAL A 267 1.30 4.28 -19.53
CA VAL A 267 -0.09 4.06 -19.13
C VAL A 267 -0.37 4.58 -17.72
N MET A 268 0.60 4.47 -16.80
CA MET A 268 0.46 5.00 -15.45
C MET A 268 0.43 6.53 -15.43
N ARG A 269 1.19 7.19 -16.32
CA ARG A 269 1.17 8.66 -16.49
C ARG A 269 -0.17 9.24 -16.91
N GLN A 270 -1.07 8.44 -17.47
CA GLN A 270 -2.40 8.92 -17.84
C GLN A 270 -3.21 9.28 -16.57
N PRO A 271 -4.05 10.32 -16.60
CA PRO A 271 -4.85 10.69 -15.44
C PRO A 271 -5.76 9.54 -14.97
N PHE A 272 -5.89 9.39 -13.65
CA PHE A 272 -6.84 8.50 -13.01
C PHE A 272 -8.13 9.25 -12.70
N TYR A 273 -9.20 8.91 -13.42
CA TYR A 273 -10.54 9.47 -13.21
C TYR A 273 -11.28 8.67 -12.15
N LEU A 274 -11.23 9.11 -10.89
CA LEU A 274 -11.79 8.42 -9.74
C LEU A 274 -12.92 9.25 -9.13
N VAL A 275 -14.17 8.86 -9.40
CA VAL A 275 -15.38 9.56 -8.94
C VAL A 275 -15.40 11.02 -9.43
N GLU A 276 -15.12 12.00 -8.56
CA GLU A 276 -15.07 13.44 -8.87
C GLU A 276 -13.63 13.97 -9.00
N HIS A 277 -12.62 13.11 -8.91
CA HIS A 277 -11.21 13.50 -8.90
C HIS A 277 -10.47 13.04 -10.16
N GLU A 278 -9.61 13.92 -10.67
CA GLU A 278 -8.59 13.61 -11.67
C GLU A 278 -7.23 13.60 -10.99
N LEU A 279 -6.61 12.42 -10.86
CA LEU A 279 -5.33 12.25 -10.17
C LEU A 279 -4.21 11.93 -11.16
N PHE A 280 -3.06 12.56 -10.97
CA PHE A 280 -1.83 12.26 -11.70
C PHE A 280 -0.88 11.52 -10.77
N ILE A 281 -0.76 10.22 -10.99
CA ILE A 281 0.08 9.33 -10.19
C ILE A 281 1.01 8.60 -11.14
N THR A 282 2.23 8.41 -10.69
CA THR A 282 3.29 7.76 -11.46
C THR A 282 3.66 6.46 -10.77
N ALA A 283 4.51 5.67 -11.42
CA ALA A 283 5.02 4.44 -10.83
C ALA A 283 6.52 4.37 -10.98
N SER A 284 7.17 3.81 -9.97
CA SER A 284 8.58 3.47 -10.01
C SER A 284 8.73 1.96 -10.19
N ILE A 285 9.56 1.54 -11.15
CA ILE A 285 9.71 0.14 -11.54
C ILE A 285 11.16 -0.32 -11.36
N GLY A 286 11.35 -1.47 -10.73
CA GLY A 286 12.63 -2.16 -10.67
C GLY A 286 12.56 -3.50 -11.37
N MET A 287 13.59 -3.86 -12.12
CA MET A 287 13.59 -5.09 -12.92
C MET A 287 14.81 -5.97 -12.62
N ALA A 288 14.60 -7.28 -12.60
CA ALA A 288 15.65 -8.28 -12.58
C ALA A 288 15.33 -9.42 -13.57
N MET A 289 16.37 -10.04 -14.12
CA MET A 289 16.28 -11.04 -15.17
C MET A 289 16.86 -12.37 -14.71
N PHE A 290 16.07 -13.44 -14.78
CA PHE A 290 16.57 -14.79 -14.58
C PHE A 290 16.96 -15.42 -15.93
N PRO A 291 18.08 -16.15 -16.04
CA PRO A 291 19.10 -16.41 -15.00
C PRO A 291 20.24 -15.37 -14.98
N HIS A 292 20.15 -14.28 -15.76
CA HIS A 292 21.26 -13.35 -15.98
C HIS A 292 21.67 -12.61 -14.69
N ASP A 293 20.72 -12.03 -13.98
CA ASP A 293 20.97 -11.24 -12.78
C ASP A 293 21.16 -12.14 -11.57
N ASP A 294 20.38 -13.20 -11.42
CA ASP A 294 20.59 -14.26 -10.43
C ASP A 294 19.91 -15.57 -10.83
N GLN A 295 20.42 -16.69 -10.32
CA GLN A 295 19.80 -18.01 -10.44
C GLN A 295 19.00 -18.40 -9.18
N ASP A 296 19.23 -17.73 -8.05
CA ASP A 296 18.43 -17.87 -6.85
C ASP A 296 17.23 -16.91 -6.90
N ILE A 297 16.01 -17.47 -6.74
CA ILE A 297 14.76 -16.72 -6.83
C ILE A 297 14.65 -15.67 -5.71
N GLY A 298 15.13 -15.98 -4.51
CA GLY A 298 15.11 -15.06 -3.38
C GLY A 298 15.97 -13.82 -3.65
N ASN A 299 17.18 -14.04 -4.18
CA ASN A 299 18.07 -12.95 -4.59
C ASN A 299 17.51 -12.18 -5.80
N LEU A 300 16.84 -12.84 -6.74
CA LEU A 300 16.20 -12.18 -7.88
C LEU A 300 15.13 -11.17 -7.42
N LEU A 301 14.29 -11.57 -6.45
CA LEU A 301 13.28 -10.70 -5.83
C LEU A 301 13.95 -9.49 -5.15
N ALA A 302 15.01 -9.72 -4.37
CA ALA A 302 15.74 -8.64 -3.69
C ALA A 302 16.41 -7.66 -4.67
N LYS A 303 16.89 -8.16 -5.82
CA LYS A 303 17.50 -7.35 -6.88
C LYS A 303 16.47 -6.49 -7.62
N ALA A 304 15.29 -7.04 -7.93
CA ALA A 304 14.20 -6.28 -8.54
C ALA A 304 13.72 -5.16 -7.60
N ASP A 305 13.58 -5.44 -6.31
CA ASP A 305 13.22 -4.44 -5.30
C ASP A 305 14.25 -3.32 -5.16
N ALA A 306 15.53 -3.68 -5.12
CA ALA A 306 16.61 -2.72 -5.05
C ALA A 306 16.63 -1.78 -6.26
N ALA A 307 16.41 -2.31 -7.46
CA ALA A 307 16.32 -1.50 -8.68
C ALA A 307 15.12 -0.55 -8.63
N MET A 308 13.98 -0.98 -8.06
CA MET A 308 12.77 -0.17 -7.93
C MET A 308 13.02 1.00 -6.98
N TYR A 309 13.67 0.72 -5.86
CA TYR A 309 14.02 1.74 -4.88
C TYR A 309 15.00 2.78 -5.45
N GLU A 310 16.02 2.34 -6.20
CA GLU A 310 16.90 3.27 -6.92
C GLU A 310 16.14 4.09 -7.97
N SER A 311 15.11 3.52 -8.61
CA SER A 311 14.24 4.29 -9.52
C SER A 311 13.49 5.39 -8.77
N LYS A 312 13.02 5.12 -7.55
CA LYS A 312 12.41 6.15 -6.68
C LYS A 312 13.40 7.25 -6.30
N ARG A 313 14.65 6.88 -6.00
CA ARG A 313 15.71 7.84 -5.64
C ARG A 313 16.13 8.72 -6.81
N ASN A 314 16.15 8.17 -8.02
CA ASN A 314 16.55 8.87 -9.24
C ASN A 314 15.45 9.77 -9.84
N GLY A 315 14.41 10.09 -9.07
CA GLY A 315 13.38 11.06 -9.45
C GLY A 315 11.97 10.49 -9.59
N ARG A 316 11.77 9.17 -9.38
CA ARG A 316 10.49 8.47 -9.56
C ARG A 316 10.03 8.47 -11.04
N ASP A 317 8.81 7.98 -11.33
CA ASP A 317 8.22 8.00 -12.67
C ASP A 317 9.12 7.40 -13.76
N GLY A 318 9.66 6.22 -13.48
CA GLY A 318 10.67 5.59 -14.32
C GLY A 318 10.86 4.12 -13.99
N TYR A 319 11.77 3.50 -14.74
CA TYR A 319 12.17 2.13 -14.50
C TYR A 319 13.69 2.00 -14.51
N LEU A 320 14.20 1.10 -13.69
CA LEU A 320 15.60 0.71 -13.70
C LEU A 320 15.74 -0.81 -13.74
N ARG A 321 16.69 -1.28 -14.54
CA ARG A 321 17.17 -2.65 -14.43
C ARG A 321 18.17 -2.75 -13.30
N TYR A 322 18.19 -3.89 -12.64
CA TYR A 322 19.25 -4.22 -11.71
C TYR A 322 20.61 -4.15 -12.43
N VAL A 323 21.57 -3.51 -11.77
CA VAL A 323 22.97 -3.49 -12.19
C VAL A 323 23.80 -3.91 -10.99
N PRO A 324 24.83 -4.75 -11.14
CA PRO A 324 25.74 -5.09 -10.05
C PRO A 324 26.28 -3.82 -9.37
N GLY A 325 26.06 -3.69 -8.06
CA GLY A 325 26.34 -2.48 -7.29
C GLY A 325 25.10 -1.74 -6.77
N VAL A 326 23.91 -2.07 -7.30
CA VAL A 326 22.62 -1.69 -6.72
C VAL A 326 22.40 -2.54 -5.44
N SER A 327 22.30 -1.90 -4.28
CA SER A 327 22.28 -2.55 -2.95
C SER A 327 20.93 -3.26 -2.69
N MET A 328 20.94 -4.56 -2.34
CA MET A 328 19.75 -5.38 -2.07
C MET A 328 19.02 -4.94 -0.78
N TYR A 329 18.12 -3.95 -0.86
CA TYR A 329 17.58 -3.24 0.31
C TYR A 329 16.40 -3.90 1.08
N SER A 330 15.77 -4.99 0.60
CA SER A 330 14.54 -5.54 1.23
C SER A 330 14.77 -6.41 2.48
N LEU A 331 15.72 -7.36 2.44
CA LEU A 331 16.20 -8.07 3.64
C LEU A 331 16.93 -7.12 4.59
N ASP A 332 17.43 -6.05 4.02
CA ASP A 332 18.19 -5.01 4.67
C ASP A 332 17.32 -4.09 5.54
N LYS A 333 16.06 -3.78 5.20
CA LYS A 333 15.19 -2.91 6.03
C LYS A 333 14.90 -3.51 7.42
N PHE A 334 14.60 -4.81 7.51
CA PHE A 334 14.32 -5.46 8.81
C PHE A 334 15.59 -5.63 9.66
N SER A 335 16.72 -5.93 9.02
CA SER A 335 18.03 -5.90 9.67
C SER A 335 18.35 -4.47 10.15
N LEU A 336 18.05 -3.47 9.33
CA LEU A 336 18.38 -2.08 9.63
C LEU A 336 17.48 -1.52 10.74
N GLU A 337 16.20 -1.88 10.84
CA GLU A 337 15.36 -1.54 12.00
C GLU A 337 15.91 -2.15 13.29
N THR A 338 16.33 -3.43 13.23
CA THR A 338 16.94 -4.11 14.37
C THR A 338 18.23 -3.43 14.81
N ASP A 339 19.11 -3.13 13.86
CA ASP A 339 20.37 -2.43 14.10
C ASP A 339 20.11 -0.98 14.61
N LEU A 340 19.06 -0.30 14.13
CA LEU A 340 18.70 1.06 14.54
C LEU A 340 18.27 1.15 16.02
N ARG A 341 17.71 0.06 16.59
CA ARG A 341 17.32 0.02 18.00
C ARG A 341 18.52 0.09 18.94
N THR A 342 19.64 -0.53 18.58
CA THR A 342 20.87 -0.52 19.40
C THR A 342 21.80 0.62 19.02
N ALA A 343 21.72 1.15 17.80
CA ALA A 343 22.60 2.22 17.28
C ALA A 343 22.71 3.46 18.19
N LEU A 344 21.63 3.83 18.89
CA LEU A 344 21.66 4.96 19.82
C LEU A 344 22.45 4.63 21.10
N GLU A 345 22.31 3.42 21.62
CA GLU A 345 23.03 2.92 22.80
C GLU A 345 24.51 2.68 22.50
N ASP A 346 24.79 2.22 21.27
CA ASP A 346 26.13 1.93 20.77
C ASP A 346 26.89 3.19 20.30
N GLY A 347 26.26 4.36 20.31
CA GLY A 347 26.88 5.64 19.95
C GLY A 347 27.23 5.77 18.46
N GLU A 348 26.45 5.13 17.58
CA GLU A 348 26.74 5.03 16.16
C GLU A 348 26.26 6.25 15.34
N PHE A 349 25.50 7.16 15.94
CA PHE A 349 25.09 8.40 15.26
C PHE A 349 26.12 9.49 15.41
N ILE A 350 26.31 10.26 14.33
CA ILE A 350 27.13 11.48 14.31
C ILE A 350 26.38 12.59 13.59
N LEU A 351 26.82 13.83 13.80
CA LEU A 351 26.34 14.98 13.03
C LEU A 351 27.40 15.43 12.03
N HIS A 352 27.00 15.58 10.77
CA HIS A 352 27.74 16.36 9.79
C HIS A 352 27.10 17.74 9.67
N TYR A 353 27.87 18.70 9.20
CA TYR A 353 27.50 20.10 9.17
C TYR A 353 27.69 20.68 7.77
N GLN A 354 26.68 21.41 7.30
CA GLN A 354 26.72 22.08 6.01
C GLN A 354 26.49 23.59 6.16
N PRO A 355 27.38 24.47 5.64
CA PRO A 355 27.27 25.91 5.83
C PRO A 355 26.16 26.52 4.98
N GLN A 356 25.51 27.54 5.55
CA GLN A 356 24.57 28.45 4.88
C GLN A 356 25.26 29.80 4.66
N VAL A 357 25.42 30.18 3.38
CA VAL A 357 26.23 31.31 2.96
C VAL A 357 25.35 32.50 2.57
N CYS A 358 25.69 33.68 3.08
CA CYS A 358 25.07 34.93 2.67
C CYS A 358 25.56 35.33 1.28
N LEU A 359 24.64 35.42 0.31
CA LEU A 359 24.97 35.68 -1.08
C LEU A 359 25.53 37.09 -1.33
N LYS A 360 25.27 38.04 -0.42
CA LYS A 360 25.80 39.41 -0.50
C LYS A 360 27.23 39.52 0.00
N THR A 361 27.57 38.80 1.07
CA THR A 361 28.87 38.94 1.75
C THR A 361 29.85 37.82 1.42
N GLY A 362 29.36 36.65 1.00
CA GLY A 362 30.17 35.43 0.84
C GLY A 362 30.47 34.71 2.17
N VAL A 363 29.98 35.25 3.28
CA VAL A 363 30.25 34.75 4.63
C VAL A 363 29.20 33.70 5.01
N ALA A 364 29.61 32.63 5.70
CA ALA A 364 28.68 31.71 6.34
C ALA A 364 28.05 32.35 7.57
N ILE A 365 26.71 32.33 7.64
CA ILE A 365 25.96 32.91 8.76
C ILE A 365 25.13 31.87 9.52
N GLY A 366 25.03 30.67 8.97
CA GLY A 366 24.33 29.55 9.55
C GLY A 366 24.93 28.24 9.10
N VAL A 367 24.41 27.16 9.66
CA VAL A 367 24.87 25.81 9.40
C VAL A 367 23.71 24.85 9.65
N GLU A 368 23.57 23.82 8.84
CA GLU A 368 22.60 22.76 9.05
C GLU A 368 23.29 21.52 9.62
N ALA A 369 22.74 21.01 10.71
CA ALA A 369 23.16 19.76 11.33
C ALA A 369 22.42 18.58 10.67
N LEU A 370 23.18 17.73 10.00
CA LEU A 370 22.70 16.61 9.21
C LEU A 370 23.18 15.31 9.82
N ILE A 371 22.26 14.54 10.39
CA ILE A 371 22.58 13.26 11.02
C ILE A 371 23.20 12.27 10.02
N ARG A 372 24.15 11.48 10.49
CA ARG A 372 24.72 10.33 9.80
C ARG A 372 24.76 9.16 10.75
N TRP A 373 24.71 7.96 10.21
CA TRP A 373 24.83 6.73 10.98
C TRP A 373 26.10 5.99 10.57
N GLN A 374 27.07 5.92 11.48
CA GLN A 374 28.29 5.13 11.34
C GLN A 374 28.00 3.65 11.61
N HIS A 375 27.34 3.00 10.66
CA HIS A 375 26.97 1.61 10.81
C HIS A 375 28.22 0.70 10.75
N PRO A 376 28.40 -0.26 11.69
CA PRO A 376 29.63 -1.06 11.82
C PRO A 376 29.96 -1.91 10.58
N ARG A 377 28.93 -2.45 9.91
CA ARG A 377 29.06 -3.26 8.69
C ARG A 377 28.93 -2.47 7.40
N ARG A 378 28.08 -1.42 7.38
CA ARG A 378 27.68 -0.71 6.15
C ARG A 378 28.40 0.62 5.94
N GLY A 379 29.23 1.02 6.90
CA GLY A 379 29.90 2.31 6.87
C GLY A 379 28.93 3.47 7.11
N LEU A 380 29.27 4.64 6.58
CA LEU A 380 28.53 5.87 6.85
C LEU A 380 27.24 5.95 6.01
N LEU A 381 26.09 5.81 6.65
CA LEU A 381 24.78 5.92 6.03
C LEU A 381 24.21 7.35 6.13
N SER A 382 23.68 7.85 5.01
CA SER A 382 22.92 9.11 4.97
C SER A 382 21.48 8.95 5.48
N PRO A 383 20.82 10.06 5.92
CA PRO A 383 19.45 10.06 6.42
C PRO A 383 18.43 9.32 5.55
N GLY A 384 18.54 9.46 4.22
CA GLY A 384 17.63 8.81 3.27
C GLY A 384 17.57 7.28 3.37
N HIS A 385 18.54 6.62 4.01
CA HIS A 385 18.52 5.17 4.20
C HIS A 385 17.75 4.72 5.44
N PHE A 386 17.62 5.55 6.48
CA PHE A 386 17.14 5.09 7.79
C PHE A 386 16.08 5.98 8.43
N ILE A 387 15.88 7.24 7.99
CA ILE A 387 14.87 8.13 8.59
C ILE A 387 13.46 7.60 8.40
N GLU A 388 13.12 7.08 7.20
CA GLU A 388 11.80 6.46 6.95
C GLU A 388 11.54 5.32 7.94
N ILE A 389 12.51 4.43 8.13
CA ILE A 389 12.43 3.32 9.08
C ILE A 389 12.32 3.82 10.52
N ALA A 390 13.08 4.87 10.88
CA ALA A 390 13.03 5.50 12.19
C ALA A 390 11.64 6.09 12.49
N GLU A 391 10.99 6.69 11.49
CA GLU A 391 9.65 7.26 11.62
C GLU A 391 8.60 6.16 11.76
N GLU A 392 8.64 5.13 10.92
CA GLU A 392 7.70 4.01 10.96
C GLU A 392 7.79 3.21 12.27
N SER A 393 9.00 3.04 12.80
CA SER A 393 9.25 2.33 14.07
C SER A 393 9.09 3.21 15.32
N GLY A 394 8.94 4.54 15.16
CA GLY A 394 8.91 5.51 16.25
C GLY A 394 10.27 5.84 16.88
N LEU A 395 11.36 5.20 16.43
CA LEU A 395 12.74 5.47 16.87
C LEU A 395 13.23 6.88 16.49
N ILE A 396 12.56 7.57 15.56
CA ILE A 396 12.88 8.95 15.20
C ILE A 396 12.81 9.89 16.41
N VAL A 397 11.94 9.61 17.39
CA VAL A 397 11.79 10.44 18.58
C VAL A 397 13.08 10.47 19.40
N PRO A 398 13.58 9.35 19.95
CA PRO A 398 14.83 9.35 20.70
C PRO A 398 16.05 9.76 19.85
N ILE A 399 16.09 9.41 18.55
CA ILE A 399 17.18 9.80 17.65
C ILE A 399 17.28 11.32 17.51
N GLY A 400 16.19 12.02 17.22
CA GLY A 400 16.29 13.47 17.09
C GLY A 400 16.34 14.20 18.45
N GLU A 401 15.91 13.59 19.57
CA GLU A 401 16.23 14.12 20.90
C GLU A 401 17.75 14.11 21.14
N TRP A 402 18.44 13.05 20.71
CA TRP A 402 19.89 13.00 20.71
C TRP A 402 20.50 14.03 19.76
N ALA A 403 20.02 14.11 18.51
CA ALA A 403 20.55 15.05 17.52
C ALA A 403 20.43 16.51 17.99
N LEU A 404 19.33 16.86 18.65
CA LEU A 404 19.11 18.17 19.24
C LEU A 404 20.11 18.49 20.36
N ARG A 405 20.38 17.53 21.24
CA ARG A 405 21.37 17.70 22.31
C ARG A 405 22.78 17.86 21.74
N GLU A 406 23.19 16.98 20.82
CA GLU A 406 24.50 17.06 20.18
C GLU A 406 24.69 18.34 19.38
N ALA A 407 23.63 18.81 18.70
CA ALA A 407 23.63 20.12 18.04
C ALA A 407 23.91 21.24 19.04
N CYS A 408 23.18 21.30 20.16
CA CYS A 408 23.40 22.31 21.20
C CYS A 408 24.81 22.24 21.80
N LEU A 409 25.32 21.04 22.08
CA LEU A 409 26.68 20.84 22.58
C LEU A 409 27.72 21.29 21.55
N GLN A 410 27.49 21.04 20.26
CA GLN A 410 28.41 21.49 19.21
C GLN A 410 28.41 23.02 19.06
N ILE A 411 27.26 23.69 19.19
CA ILE A 411 27.20 25.17 19.25
C ILE A 411 28.11 25.67 20.36
N ARG A 412 27.97 25.09 21.57
CA ARG A 412 28.79 25.47 22.72
C ARG A 412 30.28 25.23 22.49
N ALA A 413 30.64 24.09 21.92
CA ALA A 413 32.02 23.76 21.58
C ALA A 413 32.62 24.73 20.56
N TRP A 414 31.83 25.21 19.60
CA TRP A 414 32.28 26.24 18.64
C TRP A 414 32.42 27.62 19.28
N GLU A 415 31.53 28.00 20.21
CA GLU A 415 31.70 29.24 20.99
C GLU A 415 33.00 29.21 21.81
N GLU A 416 33.31 28.08 22.46
CA GLU A 416 34.54 27.91 23.25
C GLU A 416 35.81 27.87 22.41
N ALA A 417 35.69 27.50 21.13
CA ALA A 417 36.78 27.53 20.15
C ALA A 417 36.94 28.90 19.44
N ASP A 418 36.23 29.94 19.89
CA ASP A 418 36.21 31.28 19.27
C ASP A 418 35.84 31.27 17.77
N LEU A 419 35.06 30.28 17.33
CA LEU A 419 34.51 30.25 15.97
C LEU A 419 33.41 31.31 15.80
N PRO A 420 33.14 31.78 14.57
CA PRO A 420 32.04 32.70 14.32
C PRO A 420 30.71 32.12 14.83
N ALA A 421 29.89 32.95 15.47
CA ALA A 421 28.56 32.54 15.90
C ALA A 421 27.69 32.22 14.68
N LEU A 422 27.43 30.93 14.46
CA LEU A 422 26.57 30.42 13.39
C LEU A 422 25.23 29.98 13.96
N CYS A 423 24.15 30.34 13.27
CA CYS A 423 22.84 29.80 13.59
C CYS A 423 22.78 28.34 13.09
N MET A 424 22.66 27.39 14.03
CA MET A 424 22.58 25.97 13.75
C MET A 424 21.14 25.54 13.54
N SER A 425 20.88 24.92 12.40
CA SER A 425 19.57 24.42 12.02
C SER A 425 19.49 22.92 12.25
N VAL A 426 18.42 22.45 12.88
CA VAL A 426 18.16 21.04 13.19
C VAL A 426 16.79 20.65 12.66
N ASN A 427 16.76 19.60 11.85
CA ASN A 427 15.54 19.02 11.30
C ASN A 427 14.69 18.36 12.40
N VAL A 428 13.38 18.62 12.38
CA VAL A 428 12.41 18.06 13.34
C VAL A 428 11.38 17.22 12.60
N SER A 429 11.21 15.97 13.02
CA SER A 429 10.17 15.09 12.45
C SER A 429 8.77 15.43 12.95
N ALA A 430 7.74 15.05 12.18
CA ALA A 430 6.33 15.24 12.54
C ALA A 430 5.97 14.52 13.84
N LEU A 431 6.52 13.32 14.04
CA LEU A 431 6.29 12.50 15.24
C LEU A 431 6.86 13.15 16.50
N GLN A 432 8.03 13.79 16.40
CA GLN A 432 8.62 14.54 17.51
C GLN A 432 7.86 15.80 17.84
N PHE A 433 7.52 16.59 16.81
CA PHE A 433 6.83 17.86 16.99
C PHE A 433 5.48 17.70 17.71
N ARG A 434 4.79 16.56 17.49
CA ARG A 434 3.51 16.24 18.14
C ARG A 434 3.65 15.77 19.58
N GLN A 435 4.86 15.46 20.08
CA GLN A 435 5.04 15.04 21.46
C GLN A 435 4.74 16.19 22.41
N GLU A 436 3.92 15.96 23.44
CA GLU A 436 3.59 16.98 24.45
C GLU A 436 4.85 17.52 25.16
N ARG A 437 5.87 16.68 25.29
CA ARG A 437 7.14 17.01 25.94
C ARG A 437 8.14 17.75 25.03
N PHE A 438 7.86 17.92 23.74
CA PHE A 438 8.84 18.44 22.78
C PHE A 438 9.44 19.79 23.18
N CYS A 439 8.60 20.78 23.52
CA CYS A 439 9.08 22.09 23.98
C CYS A 439 9.98 21.98 25.23
N ARG A 440 9.70 21.04 26.13
CA ARG A 440 10.54 20.80 27.31
C ARG A 440 11.88 20.20 26.92
N THR A 441 11.89 19.23 26.00
CA THR A 441 13.13 18.66 25.45
C THR A 441 14.03 19.74 24.86
N VAL A 442 13.46 20.68 24.08
CA VAL A 442 14.20 21.81 23.50
C VAL A 442 14.78 22.71 24.60
N SER A 443 13.96 23.13 25.57
CA SER A 443 14.42 23.96 26.70
C SER A 443 15.56 23.29 27.45
N SER A 444 15.40 22.00 27.80
CA SER A 444 16.40 21.24 28.54
C SER A 444 17.71 21.05 27.76
N ALA A 445 17.66 20.85 26.44
CA ALA A 445 18.87 20.74 25.62
C ALA A 445 19.65 22.06 25.58
N ILE A 446 18.95 23.19 25.45
CA ILE A 446 19.55 24.53 25.47
C ILE A 446 20.15 24.84 26.84
N GLU A 447 19.38 24.62 27.91
CA GLU A 447 19.82 24.85 29.30
C GLU A 447 21.04 23.99 29.66
N ALA A 448 21.05 22.72 29.27
CA ALA A 448 22.17 21.81 29.54
C ALA A 448 23.45 22.21 28.81
N ALA A 449 23.34 22.73 27.58
CA ALA A 449 24.50 23.21 26.82
C ALA A 449 24.90 24.65 27.18
N GLY A 450 24.03 25.43 27.82
CA GLY A 450 24.29 26.81 28.21
C GLY A 450 24.41 27.79 27.03
N ILE A 451 23.76 27.49 25.91
CA ILE A 451 23.84 28.29 24.67
C ILE A 451 22.78 29.40 24.62
N ASN A 452 23.02 30.42 23.81
CA ASN A 452 21.98 31.38 23.46
C ASN A 452 20.91 30.71 22.58
N PRO A 453 19.61 30.67 22.99
CA PRO A 453 18.54 30.05 22.20
C PRO A 453 18.46 30.54 20.75
N ALA A 454 18.81 31.81 20.49
CA ALA A 454 18.75 32.42 19.16
C ALA A 454 19.77 31.84 18.15
N LEU A 455 20.75 31.06 18.64
CA LEU A 455 21.69 30.32 17.80
C LEU A 455 21.14 28.97 17.34
N LEU A 456 20.02 28.50 17.90
CA LEU A 456 19.35 27.28 17.47
C LEU A 456 18.13 27.61 16.61
N GLN A 457 18.04 26.97 15.45
CA GLN A 457 16.89 27.02 14.55
C GLN A 457 16.31 25.62 14.40
N LEU A 458 14.99 25.51 14.52
CA LEU A 458 14.26 24.27 14.25
C LEU A 458 13.64 24.33 12.87
N GLU A 459 13.91 23.32 12.06
CA GLU A 459 13.39 23.17 10.70
C GLU A 459 12.19 22.24 10.71
N LEU A 460 11.07 22.74 10.22
CA LEU A 460 9.78 22.06 10.19
C LEU A 460 9.31 21.96 8.74
N THR A 461 8.88 20.79 8.30
CA THR A 461 8.33 20.67 6.94
C THR A 461 7.04 21.48 6.79
N GLU A 462 6.77 21.97 5.58
CA GLU A 462 5.53 22.69 5.24
C GLU A 462 4.28 21.90 5.70
N SER A 463 4.24 20.59 5.39
CA SER A 463 3.14 19.70 5.74
C SER A 463 2.90 19.58 7.25
N MET A 464 3.94 19.68 8.09
CA MET A 464 3.80 19.67 9.55
C MET A 464 3.11 20.92 10.06
N VAL A 465 3.51 22.08 9.52
CA VAL A 465 2.99 23.39 9.95
C VAL A 465 1.57 23.63 9.46
N MET A 466 1.19 23.07 8.30
CA MET A 466 -0.13 23.28 7.67
C MET A 466 -1.25 22.36 8.21
N GLN A 467 -0.96 21.47 9.16
CA GLN A 467 -2.00 20.63 9.78
C GLN A 467 -2.98 21.49 10.58
N ARG A 468 -4.29 21.34 10.28
CA ARG A 468 -5.42 22.14 10.81
C ARG A 468 -5.72 21.89 12.30
N ALA A 469 -4.73 21.86 13.17
CA ALA A 469 -4.92 21.70 14.60
C ALA A 469 -4.57 23.01 15.34
N PRO A 470 -5.48 23.59 16.14
CA PRO A 470 -5.18 24.70 17.04
C PRO A 470 -3.98 24.44 17.97
N SER A 471 -3.58 23.18 18.15
CA SER A 471 -2.41 22.76 18.92
C SER A 471 -1.07 23.16 18.29
N VAL A 472 -0.97 23.28 16.96
CA VAL A 472 0.31 23.62 16.28
C VAL A 472 0.75 25.03 16.62
N GLN A 473 -0.17 26.01 16.54
CA GLN A 473 0.14 27.41 16.86
C GLN A 473 0.66 27.55 18.30
N GLY A 474 0.02 26.87 19.27
CA GLY A 474 0.46 26.91 20.67
C GLY A 474 1.85 26.30 20.88
N ILE A 475 2.25 25.29 20.09
CA ILE A 475 3.62 24.75 20.12
C ILE A 475 4.61 25.77 19.55
N LEU A 476 4.32 26.36 18.39
CA LEU A 476 5.19 27.34 17.75
C LEU A 476 5.39 28.59 18.62
N GLU A 477 4.33 29.09 19.27
CA GLU A 477 4.42 30.22 20.19
C GLU A 477 5.28 29.89 21.42
N ARG A 478 5.17 28.67 21.98
CA ARG A 478 6.04 28.23 23.07
C ARG A 478 7.50 28.12 22.65
N LEU A 479 7.78 27.58 21.46
CA LEU A 479 9.15 27.53 20.91
C LEU A 479 9.71 28.95 20.73
N ARG A 480 8.91 29.88 20.21
CA ARG A 480 9.31 31.29 20.11
C ARG A 480 9.59 31.90 21.49
N GLN A 481 8.81 31.56 22.52
CA GLN A 481 9.04 32.03 23.89
C GLN A 481 10.33 31.48 24.50
N ILE A 482 10.76 30.27 24.13
CA ILE A 482 12.08 29.72 24.48
C ILE A 482 13.20 30.54 23.81
N GLY A 483 12.91 31.17 22.67
CA GLY A 483 13.82 32.06 21.95
C GLY A 483 14.57 31.38 20.80
N VAL A 484 14.17 30.15 20.42
CA VAL A 484 14.70 29.49 19.21
C VAL A 484 14.11 30.12 17.95
N LYS A 485 14.86 30.04 16.86
CA LYS A 485 14.35 30.40 15.53
C LYS A 485 13.56 29.25 14.92
N LEU A 486 12.60 29.59 14.07
CA LEU A 486 11.76 28.63 13.37
C LEU A 486 11.87 28.82 11.85
N ALA A 487 12.11 27.73 11.14
CA ALA A 487 12.15 27.72 9.69
C ALA A 487 11.19 26.69 9.11
N ILE A 488 10.62 27.02 7.95
CA ILE A 488 9.87 26.04 7.16
C ILE A 488 10.79 25.48 6.08
N ASP A 489 10.89 24.16 6.08
CA ASP A 489 11.65 23.38 5.11
C ASP A 489 10.76 22.80 3.99
N ASP A 490 11.39 22.41 2.89
CA ASP A 490 10.76 21.84 1.68
C ASP A 490 9.65 22.74 1.07
N PHE A 491 9.77 24.07 1.21
CA PHE A 491 8.69 24.99 0.87
C PHE A 491 8.39 25.02 -0.64
N GLY A 492 7.11 24.86 -0.99
CA GLY A 492 6.62 24.91 -2.37
C GLY A 492 6.30 23.54 -2.99
N THR A 493 6.58 22.44 -2.27
CA THR A 493 6.26 21.08 -2.71
C THR A 493 4.83 20.64 -2.35
N GLY A 494 4.12 21.42 -1.53
CA GLY A 494 2.74 21.16 -1.08
C GLY A 494 1.75 22.31 -1.32
N PHE A 495 0.52 22.15 -0.83
CA PHE A 495 -0.52 23.18 -0.93
C PHE A 495 -0.42 24.18 0.24
N SER A 496 0.41 25.20 0.07
CA SER A 496 0.51 26.31 1.03
C SER A 496 -0.79 27.11 1.10
N SER A 497 -1.38 27.19 2.30
CA SER A 497 -2.38 28.21 2.58
C SER A 497 -1.70 29.46 3.13
N LEU A 498 -1.45 30.42 2.24
CA LEU A 498 -0.78 31.70 2.53
C LEU A 498 -1.38 32.46 3.72
N SER A 499 -2.66 32.25 4.01
CA SER A 499 -3.31 32.86 5.17
C SER A 499 -2.71 32.40 6.50
N TYR A 500 -2.17 31.19 6.60
CA TYR A 500 -1.61 30.66 7.85
C TYR A 500 -0.17 31.09 8.09
N LEU A 501 0.65 31.15 7.03
CA LEU A 501 2.04 31.63 7.13
C LEU A 501 2.13 33.00 7.79
N ARG A 502 1.17 33.89 7.52
CA ARG A 502 1.10 35.22 8.13
C ARG A 502 0.95 35.21 9.65
N HIS A 503 0.34 34.16 10.21
CA HIS A 503 0.03 34.08 11.64
C HIS A 503 1.06 33.28 12.44
N PHE A 504 1.94 32.54 11.78
CA PHE A 504 2.93 31.72 12.45
C PHE A 504 4.21 32.50 12.74
N PRO A 505 4.85 32.27 13.91
CA PRO A 505 6.08 32.93 14.29
C PRO A 505 7.30 32.30 13.60
N ILE A 506 7.32 32.36 12.27
CA ILE A 506 8.39 31.81 11.44
C ILE A 506 9.39 32.91 11.12
N ASP A 507 10.68 32.57 11.10
CA ASP A 507 11.78 33.50 10.79
C ASP A 507 12.30 33.30 9.37
N ARG A 508 12.22 32.07 8.85
CA ARG A 508 12.90 31.68 7.62
C ARG A 508 12.11 30.66 6.79
N LEU A 509 12.22 30.78 5.48
CA LEU A 509 11.76 29.79 4.50
C LEU A 509 12.97 29.20 3.77
N LYS A 510 12.95 27.89 3.56
CA LYS A 510 13.93 27.18 2.73
C LYS A 510 13.24 26.68 1.46
N ILE A 511 13.80 27.04 0.31
CA ILE A 511 13.31 26.59 -1.00
C ILE A 511 13.87 25.20 -1.26
N ASP A 512 12.99 24.25 -1.48
CA ASP A 512 13.37 22.88 -1.80
C ASP A 512 14.30 22.80 -3.02
N GLN A 513 15.28 21.90 -2.95
CA GLN A 513 16.27 21.67 -3.99
C GLN A 513 15.65 21.30 -5.35
N SER A 514 14.43 20.75 -5.42
CA SER A 514 13.77 20.42 -6.70
C SER A 514 13.45 21.65 -7.56
N PHE A 515 13.31 22.83 -6.94
CA PHE A 515 13.12 24.10 -7.65
C PHE A 515 14.43 24.82 -7.95
N VAL A 516 15.54 24.43 -7.30
CA VAL A 516 16.84 25.08 -7.43
C VAL A 516 17.76 24.34 -8.39
N ARG A 517 17.76 23.01 -8.34
CA ARG A 517 18.56 22.17 -9.25
C ARG A 517 18.10 22.35 -10.69
N GLY A 518 19.04 22.67 -11.58
CA GLY A 518 18.78 22.91 -13.00
C GLY A 518 17.88 24.12 -13.28
N ILE A 519 17.80 25.09 -12.36
CA ILE A 519 17.00 26.32 -12.50
C ILE A 519 17.42 27.16 -13.71
N ASP A 520 18.69 27.08 -14.12
CA ASP A 520 19.25 27.75 -15.30
C ASP A 520 18.73 27.22 -16.64
N HIS A 521 18.10 26.05 -16.63
CA HIS A 521 17.51 25.42 -17.82
C HIS A 521 15.98 25.26 -17.73
N THR A 522 15.39 25.65 -16.61
CA THR A 522 13.97 25.40 -16.31
C THR A 522 13.24 26.70 -15.96
N PRO A 523 12.67 27.42 -16.96
CA PRO A 523 12.00 28.71 -16.72
C PRO A 523 10.84 28.66 -15.71
N ALA A 524 10.19 27.50 -15.59
CA ALA A 524 9.14 27.28 -14.59
C ALA A 524 9.71 27.32 -13.16
N ASN A 525 10.85 26.68 -12.92
CA ASN A 525 11.53 26.69 -11.63
C ASN A 525 11.98 28.11 -11.26
N GLU A 526 12.54 28.86 -12.21
CA GLU A 526 12.89 30.27 -11.97
C GLU A 526 11.67 31.09 -11.56
N SER A 527 10.54 30.91 -12.25
CA SER A 527 9.29 31.61 -11.95
C SER A 527 8.78 31.29 -10.54
N ILE A 528 8.85 30.02 -10.12
CA ILE A 528 8.47 29.57 -8.77
C ILE A 528 9.40 30.20 -7.72
N VAL A 529 10.71 30.14 -7.92
CA VAL A 529 11.69 30.74 -6.99
C VAL A 529 11.49 32.25 -6.86
N ARG A 530 11.19 32.97 -7.96
CA ARG A 530 10.84 34.40 -7.91
C ARG A 530 9.56 34.65 -7.12
N ALA A 531 8.53 33.81 -7.29
CA ALA A 531 7.28 33.93 -6.56
C ALA A 531 7.48 33.69 -5.05
N ILE A 532 8.21 32.65 -4.67
CA ILE A 532 8.56 32.37 -3.27
C ILE A 532 9.41 33.51 -2.69
N THR A 533 10.34 34.06 -3.47
CA THR A 533 11.16 35.21 -3.05
C THR A 533 10.32 36.46 -2.79
N ALA A 534 9.34 36.75 -3.65
CA ALA A 534 8.43 37.86 -3.44
C ALA A 534 7.58 37.65 -2.17
N LEU A 535 7.07 36.43 -1.96
CA LEU A 535 6.31 36.08 -0.77
C LEU A 535 7.12 36.26 0.52
N ALA A 536 8.34 35.71 0.58
CA ALA A 536 9.22 35.82 1.73
C ALA A 536 9.49 37.29 2.07
N LYS A 537 9.75 38.13 1.06
CA LYS A 537 9.94 39.58 1.23
C LYS A 537 8.68 40.26 1.78
N SER A 538 7.50 39.93 1.28
CA SER A 538 6.23 40.50 1.76
C SER A 538 5.91 40.12 3.21
N LEU A 539 6.39 38.97 3.67
CA LEU A 539 6.22 38.49 5.04
C LEU A 539 7.41 38.81 5.96
N SER A 540 8.43 39.51 5.47
CA SER A 540 9.69 39.80 6.19
C SER A 540 10.41 38.53 6.69
N LEU A 541 10.36 37.45 5.91
CA LEU A 541 11.03 36.18 6.21
C LEU A 541 12.39 36.11 5.50
N GLU A 542 13.38 35.51 6.16
CA GLU A 542 14.64 35.15 5.51
C GLU A 542 14.41 33.99 4.52
N LEU A 543 15.19 33.96 3.45
CA LEU A 543 15.06 32.95 2.41
C LEU A 543 16.39 32.27 2.13
N VAL A 544 16.39 30.94 2.22
CA VAL A 544 17.51 30.07 1.86
C VAL A 544 17.14 29.28 0.61
N ALA A 545 18.02 29.25 -0.38
CA ALA A 545 17.91 28.33 -1.51
C ALA A 545 18.82 27.12 -1.28
N GLU A 546 18.26 25.92 -1.39
CA GLU A 546 18.98 24.66 -1.13
C GLU A 546 19.44 23.96 -2.40
N GLY A 547 20.41 23.06 -2.25
CA GLY A 547 20.82 22.17 -3.33
C GLY A 547 21.56 22.86 -4.48
N ILE A 548 22.21 24.01 -4.23
CA ILE A 548 23.03 24.68 -5.27
C ILE A 548 24.30 23.87 -5.52
N GLU A 549 24.50 23.41 -6.75
CA GLU A 549 25.65 22.59 -7.14
C GLU A 549 26.56 23.32 -8.14
N THR A 550 26.02 24.24 -8.92
CA THR A 550 26.76 24.95 -9.97
C THR A 550 26.77 26.47 -9.79
N SER A 551 27.77 27.13 -10.38
CA SER A 551 27.85 28.59 -10.36
C SER A 551 26.75 29.26 -11.19
N THR A 552 26.18 28.57 -12.18
CA THR A 552 25.07 29.09 -13.00
C THR A 552 23.77 29.09 -12.20
N GLU A 553 23.45 28.02 -11.49
CA GLU A 553 22.33 27.98 -10.53
C GLU A 553 22.45 29.09 -9.48
N LEU A 554 23.65 29.28 -8.92
CA LEU A 554 23.92 30.34 -7.95
C LEU A 554 23.62 31.74 -8.52
N ALA A 555 23.98 32.00 -9.78
CA ALA A 555 23.72 33.27 -10.43
C ALA A 555 22.21 33.53 -10.57
N VAL A 556 21.46 32.53 -11.06
CA VAL A 556 20.00 32.65 -11.22
C VAL A 556 19.31 32.85 -9.88
N VAL A 557 19.69 32.08 -8.85
CA VAL A 557 19.14 32.21 -7.48
C VAL A 557 19.43 33.61 -6.90
N ARG A 558 20.64 34.15 -7.14
CA ARG A 558 21.00 35.52 -6.73
C ARG A 558 20.15 36.55 -7.46
N ASP A 559 19.91 36.38 -8.75
CA ASP A 559 19.10 37.28 -9.59
C ASP A 559 17.60 37.19 -9.27
N CYS A 560 17.14 36.06 -8.71
CA CYS A 560 15.81 35.93 -8.12
C CYS A 560 15.66 36.74 -6.83
N GLY A 561 16.78 37.09 -6.19
CA GLY A 561 16.83 37.92 -5.00
C GLY A 561 16.85 37.14 -3.68
N CYS A 562 17.31 35.88 -3.71
CA CYS A 562 17.54 35.09 -2.51
C CYS A 562 18.68 35.69 -1.66
N HIS A 563 18.58 35.52 -0.34
CA HIS A 563 19.52 36.10 0.61
C HIS A 563 20.63 35.11 0.97
N LEU A 564 20.24 33.86 1.20
CA LEU A 564 21.09 32.78 1.67
C LEU A 564 21.06 31.63 0.68
N ALA A 565 22.14 30.87 0.66
CA ALA A 565 22.25 29.67 -0.14
C ALA A 565 22.98 28.56 0.61
N GLN A 566 22.60 27.32 0.30
CA GLN A 566 23.22 26.11 0.78
C GLN A 566 23.33 25.11 -0.36
N GLY A 567 24.42 24.35 -0.40
CA GLY A 567 24.62 23.35 -1.44
C GLY A 567 26.07 22.91 -1.62
N TYR A 568 26.27 21.92 -2.49
CA TYR A 568 27.58 21.31 -2.72
C TYR A 568 28.57 22.23 -3.42
N LEU A 569 28.10 23.30 -4.06
CA LEU A 569 28.96 24.35 -4.60
C LEU A 569 29.88 24.96 -3.53
N PHE A 570 29.39 25.07 -2.29
CA PHE A 570 30.15 25.66 -1.18
C PHE A 570 30.93 24.62 -0.40
N LEU A 571 30.20 23.65 0.17
CA LEU A 571 30.76 22.56 0.96
C LEU A 571 29.75 21.42 1.05
N ARG A 572 30.21 20.19 0.88
CA ARG A 572 29.41 19.01 1.21
C ARG A 572 29.28 18.88 2.73
N PRO A 573 28.28 18.16 3.27
CA PRO A 573 28.19 17.93 4.70
C PRO A 573 29.44 17.23 5.25
N VAL A 574 30.15 17.88 6.18
CA VAL A 574 31.42 17.41 6.75
C VAL A 574 31.36 17.34 8.27
N GLU A 575 32.32 16.68 8.90
CA GLU A 575 32.48 16.69 10.35
C GLU A 575 32.78 18.10 10.88
N ALA A 576 32.59 18.32 12.19
CA ALA A 576 32.77 19.62 12.83
C ALA A 576 34.16 20.24 12.59
N SER A 577 35.22 19.43 12.61
CA SER A 577 36.60 19.85 12.34
C SER A 577 36.79 20.31 10.90
N GLY A 578 36.16 19.63 9.94
CA GLY A 578 36.16 19.99 8.53
C GLY A 578 35.48 21.33 8.26
N LEU A 579 34.34 21.59 8.93
CA LEU A 579 33.67 22.88 8.84
C LEU A 579 34.52 24.00 9.44
N ALA A 580 35.11 23.79 10.62
CA ALA A 580 35.99 24.77 11.26
C ALA A 580 37.16 25.18 10.35
N GLY A 581 37.83 24.20 9.73
CA GLY A 581 38.89 24.46 8.75
C GLY A 581 38.43 25.26 7.53
N TRP A 582 37.23 24.95 7.01
CA TRP A 582 36.64 25.70 5.90
C TRP A 582 36.31 27.15 6.28
N LEU A 583 35.78 27.39 7.48
CA LEU A 583 35.47 28.74 7.99
C LEU A 583 36.73 29.59 8.14
N GLU A 584 37.82 29.02 8.64
CA GLU A 584 39.11 29.69 8.73
C GLU A 584 39.67 30.07 7.37
N GLU A 585 39.63 29.15 6.40
CA GLU A 585 40.13 29.40 5.05
C GLU A 585 39.30 30.49 4.34
N ASN A 586 37.98 30.42 4.45
CA ASN A 586 37.10 31.43 3.85
C ASN A 586 37.33 32.82 4.47
N SER A 587 37.49 32.89 5.79
CA SER A 587 37.84 34.12 6.51
C SER A 587 39.19 34.71 6.09
N ARG A 588 40.16 33.87 5.68
CA ARG A 588 41.45 34.33 5.12
C ARG A 588 41.30 34.84 3.69
N ARG A 589 40.55 34.13 2.84
CA ARG A 589 40.27 34.52 1.45
C ARG A 589 39.58 35.88 1.38
N GLU A 590 38.59 36.12 2.24
CA GLU A 590 37.92 37.42 2.34
C GLU A 590 38.85 38.55 2.75
N ARG A 591 39.69 38.34 3.77
CA ARG A 591 40.67 39.35 4.22
C ARG A 591 41.66 39.69 3.10
N HIS A 592 42.06 38.70 2.31
CA HIS A 592 42.94 38.91 1.15
C HIS A 592 42.22 39.72 0.05
N GLN A 593 40.97 39.39 -0.26
CA GLN A 593 40.21 40.05 -1.32
C GLN A 593 39.80 41.49 -0.96
N ARG A 594 39.49 41.76 0.31
CA ARG A 594 39.27 43.13 0.84
C ARG A 594 40.55 43.97 0.79
N ARG A 595 41.73 43.39 1.04
CA ARG A 595 43.02 44.10 0.91
C ARG A 595 43.36 44.43 -0.55
N LEU A 596 43.04 43.54 -1.49
CA LEU A 596 43.24 43.79 -2.92
C LEU A 596 42.30 44.87 -3.47
N THR A 597 41.03 44.85 -3.07
CA THR A 597 40.05 45.88 -3.47
C THR A 597 40.29 47.23 -2.81
N ALA A 598 40.86 47.28 -1.59
CA ALA A 598 41.29 48.51 -0.95
C ALA A 598 42.51 49.13 -1.68
N ARG A 599 43.50 48.32 -2.07
CA ARG A 599 44.66 48.79 -2.84
C ARG A 599 44.32 49.25 -4.27
N GLY A 600 43.30 48.68 -4.90
CA GLY A 600 42.81 49.09 -6.21
C GLY A 600 41.94 50.36 -6.22
N LYS A 601 41.60 50.91 -5.05
CA LYS A 601 40.88 52.20 -4.92
C LYS A 601 41.80 53.37 -4.54
N GLU A 602 43.07 53.09 -4.20
CA GLU A 602 44.11 54.09 -3.91
C GLU A 602 45.05 54.33 -5.11
N ALA A 603 44.82 53.64 -6.23
CA ALA A 603 45.47 53.86 -7.53
C ALA A 603 44.42 54.37 -8.52
#